data_AF-A0A526QJI3-F1
#
_entry.id   AF-A0A526QJI3-F1
#
_cell.length_a   1.000
_cell.length_b   1.000
_cell.length_c   1.000
_cell.angle_alpha   90.00
_cell.angle_beta   90.00
_cell.angle_gamma   90.00
#
_symmetry.space_group_name_H-M   'P 1'
#
loop_
_entity.id
_entity.type
_entity.pdbx_description
1 polymer ?
#
loop_
_entity_poly.entity_id
_entity_poly.type
_entity_poly.pdbx_seq_one_letter_code
_entity_poly.pdbx_strand_id
1 'polypeptide(L)'
;MPTLSNGSELTVWEETDNPNPSPDAVLFSITETDGDVIGPIGAKPDFPFGGIDLASVEVFDGFFTITSFTNEGRTETWTTVETQVFDNEGNLIRTLSDQAAFMSAQIVSVNADSPDTITVTWIGANEYFGGENTQYGQHQIILEGGALQPD
;
A
#
# COMPACT_ATOMS: atom_id res chain seq x y z
N MET A 1 -9.82 3.96 12.45
CA MET A 1 -10.79 3.96 11.33
C MET A 1 -10.86 5.35 10.70
N PRO A 2 -10.22 5.56 9.53
CA PRO A 2 -10.37 6.79 8.76
C PRO A 2 -11.75 6.86 8.07
N THR A 3 -12.26 8.08 7.88
CA THR A 3 -13.52 8.34 7.17
C THR A 3 -13.20 8.70 5.72
N LEU A 4 -13.83 7.99 4.78
CA LEU A 4 -13.75 8.27 3.35
C LEU A 4 -14.48 9.57 3.01
N SER A 5 -14.14 10.16 1.87
CA SER A 5 -14.72 11.44 1.42
C SER A 5 -16.23 11.38 1.13
N ASN A 6 -16.79 10.19 0.89
CA ASN A 6 -18.24 9.97 0.80
C ASN A 6 -18.94 9.82 2.17
N GLY A 7 -18.20 9.88 3.28
CA GLY A 7 -18.70 9.72 4.64
C GLY A 7 -18.69 8.29 5.17
N SER A 8 -18.34 7.30 4.35
CA SER A 8 -18.19 5.91 4.78
C SER A 8 -16.97 5.71 5.69
N GLU A 9 -17.01 4.73 6.58
CA GLU A 9 -15.89 4.37 7.45
C GLU A 9 -15.05 3.26 6.82
N LEU A 10 -13.74 3.47 6.70
CA LEU A 10 -12.79 2.46 6.25
C LEU A 10 -12.18 1.74 7.45
N THR A 11 -12.25 0.41 7.42
CA THR A 11 -11.60 -0.47 8.39
C THR A 11 -10.58 -1.34 7.69
N VAL A 12 -9.30 -1.13 7.96
CA VAL A 12 -8.22 -2.02 7.48
C VAL A 12 -7.91 -3.05 8.56
N TRP A 13 -7.90 -4.32 8.18
CA TRP A 13 -7.85 -5.46 9.08
C TRP A 13 -6.38 -5.78 9.38
N GLU A 14 -5.74 -4.92 10.16
CA GLU A 14 -4.40 -5.16 10.74
C GLU A 14 -4.24 -4.55 12.15
N GLU A 15 -5.21 -3.76 12.61
CA GLU A 15 -5.16 -3.18 13.94
C GLU A 15 -5.38 -4.24 15.03
N THR A 16 -4.78 -4.05 16.20
CA THR A 16 -5.04 -4.87 17.41
C THR A 16 -6.54 -5.03 17.72
N ASP A 17 -7.35 -4.07 17.27
CA ASP A 17 -8.79 -4.02 17.47
C ASP A 17 -9.59 -4.75 16.35
N ASN A 18 -8.98 -5.05 15.20
CA ASN A 18 -9.57 -5.78 14.06
C ASN A 18 -8.58 -6.83 13.53
N PRO A 19 -8.42 -7.98 14.22
CA PRO A 19 -7.42 -8.97 13.87
C PRO A 19 -7.67 -9.56 12.48
N ASN A 20 -6.63 -9.54 11.65
CA ASN A 20 -6.66 -10.14 10.33
C ASN A 20 -6.82 -11.67 10.43
N PRO A 21 -7.86 -12.29 9.84
CA PRO A 21 -7.99 -13.74 9.81
C PRO A 21 -6.98 -14.41 8.86
N SER A 22 -6.35 -13.66 7.95
CA SER A 22 -5.24 -14.13 7.12
C SER A 22 -3.99 -13.29 7.38
N PRO A 23 -2.99 -13.79 8.13
CA PRO A 23 -1.78 -13.03 8.45
C PRO A 23 -0.93 -12.70 7.21
N ASP A 24 -1.22 -13.32 6.06
CA ASP A 24 -0.44 -13.20 4.84
C ASP A 24 -1.12 -12.29 3.79
N ALA A 25 -2.19 -11.56 4.13
CA ALA A 25 -2.95 -10.69 3.24
C ALA A 25 -3.21 -9.30 3.87
N VAL A 26 -3.50 -8.29 3.04
CA VAL A 26 -4.05 -7.02 3.52
C VAL A 26 -5.52 -6.97 3.15
N LEU A 27 -6.40 -6.96 4.16
CA LEU A 27 -7.85 -6.93 3.98
C LEU A 27 -8.43 -5.62 4.50
N PHE A 28 -9.54 -5.18 3.92
CA PHE A 28 -10.30 -4.04 4.44
C PHE A 28 -11.80 -4.22 4.22
N SER A 29 -12.58 -3.41 4.92
CA SER A 29 -14.03 -3.26 4.72
C SER A 29 -14.43 -1.80 4.78
N ILE A 30 -15.54 -1.46 4.11
CA ILE A 30 -16.12 -0.12 4.10
C ILE A 30 -17.51 -0.20 4.71
N THR A 31 -17.79 0.61 5.72
CA THR A 31 -19.13 0.77 6.31
C THR A 31 -19.76 2.04 5.78
N GLU A 32 -20.81 1.89 4.99
CA GLU A 32 -21.57 3.00 4.40
C GLU A 32 -22.38 3.76 5.45
N THR A 33 -22.79 4.98 5.11
CA THR A 33 -23.51 5.87 6.05
C THR A 33 -24.87 5.37 6.50
N ASP A 34 -25.47 4.42 5.77
CA ASP A 34 -26.71 3.72 6.12
C ASP A 34 -26.46 2.44 6.94
N GLY A 35 -25.19 2.08 7.17
CA GLY A 35 -24.76 0.94 7.95
C GLY A 35 -24.45 -0.31 7.13
N ASP A 36 -24.60 -0.28 5.80
CA ASP A 36 -24.23 -1.41 4.95
C ASP A 36 -22.71 -1.59 4.92
N VAL A 37 -22.25 -2.86 4.90
CA VAL A 37 -20.82 -3.19 4.97
C VAL A 37 -20.38 -3.88 3.69
N ILE A 38 -19.42 -3.27 3.00
CA ILE A 38 -18.74 -3.82 1.82
C ILE A 38 -17.44 -4.48 2.27
N GLY A 39 -17.31 -5.80 2.05
CA GLY A 39 -16.07 -6.55 2.28
C GLY A 39 -16.23 -7.89 3.02
N PRO A 40 -15.12 -8.55 3.40
CA PRO A 40 -13.75 -8.09 3.21
C PRO A 40 -13.34 -8.01 1.74
N ILE A 41 -12.62 -6.95 1.39
CA ILE A 41 -11.95 -6.77 0.11
C ILE A 41 -10.46 -7.03 0.32
N GLY A 42 -9.86 -7.83 -0.56
CA GLY A 42 -8.42 -8.06 -0.55
C GLY A 42 -7.68 -6.91 -1.24
N ALA A 43 -7.06 -6.04 -0.46
CA ALA A 43 -6.14 -5.05 -1.00
C ALA A 43 -4.87 -5.72 -1.55
N LYS A 44 -4.42 -6.77 -0.85
CA LYS A 44 -3.30 -7.60 -1.28
C LYS A 44 -3.61 -9.07 -0.97
N PRO A 45 -3.55 -9.98 -1.96
CA PRO A 45 -3.81 -11.40 -1.74
C PRO A 45 -2.66 -12.08 -1.01
N ASP A 46 -2.94 -13.26 -0.43
CA ASP A 46 -1.95 -14.09 0.25
C ASP A 46 -0.69 -14.27 -0.59
N PHE A 47 0.47 -14.09 0.04
CA PHE A 47 1.77 -14.29 -0.58
C PHE A 47 2.48 -15.54 -0.03
N PRO A 48 2.42 -16.68 -0.76
CA PRO A 48 2.99 -17.94 -0.26
C PRO A 48 4.50 -17.82 -0.06
N PHE A 49 4.99 -18.24 1.11
CA PHE A 49 6.42 -18.28 1.46
C PHE A 49 7.10 -16.91 1.62
N GLY A 50 6.33 -15.85 1.86
CA GLY A 50 6.83 -14.53 2.25
C GLY A 50 5.94 -13.88 3.30
N GLY A 51 6.13 -12.59 3.54
CA GLY A 51 5.30 -11.80 4.45
C GLY A 51 4.79 -10.54 3.77
N ILE A 52 3.65 -10.04 4.26
CA ILE A 52 3.09 -8.75 3.84
C ILE A 52 2.91 -7.89 5.08
N ASP A 53 3.42 -6.66 5.03
CA ASP A 53 3.24 -5.68 6.10
C ASP A 53 2.45 -4.49 5.56
N LEU A 54 1.38 -4.05 6.24
CA LEU A 54 0.76 -2.76 5.97
C LEU A 54 1.73 -1.64 6.33
N ALA A 55 1.99 -0.77 5.36
CA ALA A 55 2.90 0.34 5.51
C ALA A 55 2.18 1.67 5.75
N SER A 56 1.09 1.93 5.02
CA SER A 56 0.26 3.13 5.23
C SER A 56 -1.14 2.99 4.66
N VAL A 57 -2.06 3.81 5.16
CA VAL A 57 -3.42 4.00 4.64
C VAL A 57 -3.67 5.49 4.56
N GLU A 58 -3.99 5.99 3.38
CA GLU A 58 -4.18 7.43 3.14
C GLU A 58 -5.50 7.65 2.39
N VAL A 59 -6.28 8.64 2.84
CA VAL A 59 -7.61 8.95 2.30
C VAL A 59 -7.59 10.30 1.59
N PHE A 60 -8.19 10.34 0.41
CA PHE A 60 -8.26 11.51 -0.45
C PHE A 60 -9.72 11.80 -0.86
N ASP A 61 -9.91 12.88 -1.62
CA ASP A 61 -11.23 13.19 -2.19
C ASP A 61 -11.54 12.24 -3.35
N GLY A 62 -12.58 11.42 -3.20
CA GLY A 62 -13.04 10.41 -4.15
C GLY A 62 -12.33 9.05 -4.14
N PHE A 63 -11.23 8.88 -3.40
CA PHE A 63 -10.45 7.64 -3.38
C PHE A 63 -9.59 7.49 -2.12
N PHE A 64 -9.02 6.31 -1.92
CA PHE A 64 -8.02 6.07 -0.88
C PHE A 64 -6.91 5.16 -1.41
N THR A 65 -5.82 5.08 -0.64
CA THR A 65 -4.69 4.22 -0.96
C THR A 65 -4.33 3.35 0.23
N ILE A 66 -3.90 2.13 -0.08
CA ILE A 66 -3.30 1.19 0.87
C ILE A 66 -1.91 0.90 0.33
N THR A 67 -0.89 1.10 1.16
CA THR A 67 0.49 0.76 0.81
C THR A 67 0.96 -0.39 1.67
N SER A 68 1.56 -1.39 1.02
CA SER A 68 2.04 -2.62 1.65
C SER A 68 3.48 -2.92 1.21
N PHE A 69 4.23 -3.57 2.09
CA PHE A 69 5.53 -4.16 1.78
C PHE A 69 5.38 -5.66 1.60
N THR A 70 5.76 -6.18 0.43
CA THR A 70 5.81 -7.63 0.19
C THR A 70 7.26 -8.10 0.30
N ASN A 71 7.51 -8.99 1.26
CA ASN A 71 8.82 -9.50 1.61
C ASN A 71 8.99 -10.93 1.06
N GLU A 72 9.90 -11.13 0.08
CA GLU A 72 10.17 -12.48 -0.45
C GLU A 72 10.97 -13.31 0.56
N GLY A 73 10.28 -14.08 1.40
CA GLY A 73 10.88 -14.89 2.46
C GLY A 73 11.78 -16.05 1.98
N ARG A 74 11.90 -16.27 0.67
CA ARG A 74 12.81 -17.28 0.08
C ARG A 74 14.21 -16.77 -0.16
N THR A 75 14.36 -15.48 -0.44
CA THR A 75 15.62 -14.89 -0.89
C THR A 75 16.10 -13.80 0.06
N GLU A 76 15.21 -13.19 0.87
CA GLU A 76 15.53 -12.10 1.81
C GLU A 76 16.35 -10.96 1.16
N THR A 77 16.24 -10.79 -0.15
CA THR A 77 17.03 -9.81 -0.92
C THR A 77 16.21 -8.58 -1.29
N TRP A 78 14.91 -8.75 -1.54
CA TRP A 78 14.06 -7.68 -2.06
C TRP A 78 12.74 -7.58 -1.29
N THR A 79 12.26 -6.35 -1.17
CA THR A 79 10.92 -6.00 -0.72
C THR A 79 10.25 -5.23 -1.86
N THR A 80 9.03 -5.60 -2.22
CA THR A 80 8.21 -4.81 -3.15
C THR A 80 7.42 -3.77 -2.35
N VAL A 81 7.56 -2.50 -2.72
CA VAL A 81 6.72 -1.41 -2.22
C VAL A 81 5.51 -1.32 -3.14
N GLU A 82 4.30 -1.57 -2.66
CA GLU A 82 3.09 -1.55 -3.48
C GLU A 82 2.00 -0.68 -2.87
N THR A 83 1.57 0.32 -3.62
CA THR A 83 0.44 1.20 -3.28
C THR A 83 -0.75 0.87 -4.18
N GLN A 84 -1.78 0.26 -3.61
CA GLN A 84 -3.05 0.05 -4.29
C GLN A 84 -3.95 1.27 -4.11
N VAL A 85 -4.62 1.68 -5.19
CA VAL A 85 -5.52 2.84 -5.26
C VAL A 85 -6.94 2.34 -5.47
N PHE A 86 -7.86 2.71 -4.59
CA PHE A 86 -9.27 2.29 -4.62
C PHE A 86 -10.20 3.49 -4.67
N ASP A 87 -11.33 3.38 -5.38
CA ASP A 87 -12.43 4.34 -5.19
C ASP A 87 -13.10 4.15 -3.81
N ASN A 88 -13.99 5.06 -3.43
CA ASN A 88 -14.68 4.99 -2.14
C ASN A 88 -15.71 3.85 -2.03
N GLU A 89 -16.00 3.15 -3.13
CA GLU A 89 -16.78 1.92 -3.13
C GLU A 89 -15.90 0.66 -2.97
N GLY A 90 -14.58 0.82 -2.90
CA GLY A 90 -13.61 -0.26 -2.72
C GLY A 90 -13.19 -0.97 -4.01
N ASN A 91 -13.51 -0.42 -5.18
CA ASN A 91 -13.04 -0.97 -6.45
C ASN A 91 -11.58 -0.56 -6.68
N LEU A 92 -10.74 -1.54 -7.06
CA LEU A 92 -9.35 -1.29 -7.42
C LEU A 92 -9.28 -0.46 -8.71
N ILE A 93 -8.68 0.72 -8.63
CA ILE A 93 -8.38 1.58 -9.77
C ILE A 93 -7.05 1.15 -10.40
N ARG A 94 -6.00 1.04 -9.58
CA ARG A 94 -4.64 0.68 -10.03
C ARG A 94 -3.72 0.28 -8.88
N THR A 95 -2.56 -0.25 -9.25
CA THR A 95 -1.45 -0.52 -8.34
C THR A 95 -0.21 0.21 -8.84
N LEU A 96 0.46 0.92 -7.94
CA LEU A 96 1.79 1.51 -8.14
C LEU A 96 2.79 0.64 -7.39
N SER A 97 3.94 0.35 -8.01
CA SER A 97 4.92 -0.56 -7.43
C SER A 97 6.34 -0.11 -7.67
N ASP A 98 7.20 -0.35 -6.70
CA ASP A 98 8.66 -0.14 -6.77
C ASP A 98 9.40 -1.23 -5.99
N GLN A 99 10.71 -1.31 -6.16
CA GLN A 99 11.57 -2.27 -5.48
C GLN A 99 12.50 -1.60 -4.47
N ALA A 100 12.60 -2.23 -3.31
CA ALA A 100 13.54 -1.88 -2.27
C ALA A 100 14.35 -3.10 -1.84
N ALA A 101 15.52 -2.88 -1.24
CA ALA A 101 16.26 -3.91 -0.55
C ALA A 101 15.49 -4.38 0.69
N PHE A 102 15.60 -5.67 1.00
CA PHE A 102 14.82 -6.34 2.04
C PHE A 102 14.84 -5.61 3.38
N MET A 103 13.65 -5.39 3.96
CA MET A 103 13.44 -4.74 5.26
C MET A 103 14.11 -3.36 5.43
N SER A 104 14.42 -2.67 4.32
CA SER A 104 15.03 -1.33 4.37
C SER A 104 14.03 -0.20 4.14
N ALA A 105 12.86 -0.53 3.59
CA ALA A 105 11.86 0.42 3.14
C ALA A 105 10.95 0.91 4.27
N GLN A 106 10.65 2.20 4.25
CA GLN A 106 9.62 2.83 5.05
C GLN A 106 8.89 3.89 4.21
N ILE A 107 7.55 3.91 4.25
CA ILE A 107 6.78 4.96 3.59
C ILE A 107 6.94 6.26 4.36
N VAL A 108 7.33 7.31 3.65
CA VAL A 108 7.47 8.67 4.20
C VAL A 108 6.20 9.46 4.00
N SER A 109 5.62 9.40 2.79
CA SER A 109 4.35 10.07 2.48
C SER A 109 3.72 9.53 1.21
N VAL A 110 2.39 9.62 1.11
CA VAL A 110 1.66 9.51 -0.16
C VAL A 110 0.92 10.83 -0.37
N ASN A 111 1.27 11.54 -1.43
CA ASN A 111 0.57 12.76 -1.84
C ASN A 111 -0.19 12.49 -3.12
N ALA A 112 -1.43 12.96 -3.21
CA ALA A 112 -2.23 12.76 -4.40
C ALA A 112 -3.26 13.89 -4.60
N ASP A 113 -3.38 14.33 -5.84
CA ASP A 113 -4.42 15.28 -6.27
C ASP A 113 -5.60 14.55 -6.93
N SER A 114 -5.35 13.38 -7.50
CA SER A 114 -6.36 12.51 -8.13
C SER A 114 -5.84 11.07 -8.21
N PRO A 115 -6.67 10.06 -8.53
CA PRO A 115 -6.23 8.68 -8.74
C PRO A 115 -5.18 8.51 -9.85
N ASP A 116 -5.04 9.52 -10.71
CA ASP A 116 -4.10 9.56 -11.84
C ASP A 116 -2.90 10.49 -11.60
N THR A 117 -2.83 11.16 -10.44
CA THR A 117 -1.72 12.07 -10.08
C THR A 117 -1.32 11.83 -8.63
N ILE A 118 -0.31 10.97 -8.44
CA ILE A 118 0.09 10.42 -7.14
C ILE A 118 1.62 10.44 -7.05
N THR A 119 2.15 10.86 -5.90
CA THR A 119 3.57 10.71 -5.54
C THR A 119 3.67 9.89 -4.25
N VAL A 120 4.21 8.68 -4.36
CA VAL A 120 4.57 7.84 -3.21
C VAL A 120 6.03 8.09 -2.90
N THR A 121 6.34 8.57 -1.71
CA THR A 121 7.72 8.77 -1.26
C THR A 121 8.06 7.76 -0.18
N TRP A 122 9.15 7.04 -0.36
CA TRP A 122 9.66 6.06 0.58
C TRP A 122 11.16 6.27 0.81
N ILE A 123 11.65 5.80 1.96
CA ILE A 123 13.09 5.81 2.29
C ILE A 123 13.56 4.37 2.42
N GLY A 124 14.73 4.06 1.88
CA GLY A 124 15.32 2.73 1.94
C GLY A 124 16.49 2.60 0.98
N ALA A 125 17.05 1.40 0.89
CA ALA A 125 17.97 1.09 -0.20
C ALA A 125 17.17 0.57 -1.39
N ASN A 126 17.50 1.01 -2.60
CA ASN A 126 16.90 0.48 -3.84
C ASN A 126 17.75 -0.65 -4.44
N GLU A 127 18.90 -0.98 -3.85
CA GLU A 127 19.83 -1.98 -4.33
C GLU A 127 20.38 -2.83 -3.17
N TYR A 128 20.48 -4.14 -3.40
CA TYR A 128 21.17 -5.09 -2.52
C TYR A 128 22.36 -5.69 -3.27
N PHE A 129 23.59 -5.34 -2.89
CA PHE A 129 24.81 -5.82 -3.54
C PHE A 129 25.84 -6.31 -2.52
N GLY A 130 26.37 -7.52 -2.73
CA GLY A 130 27.47 -8.06 -1.92
C GLY A 130 27.12 -8.35 -0.46
N GLY A 131 25.84 -8.41 -0.09
CA GLY A 131 25.39 -8.58 1.29
C GLY A 131 25.05 -7.27 2.02
N GLU A 132 25.14 -6.13 1.33
CA GLU A 132 24.90 -4.81 1.88
C GLU A 132 23.81 -4.05 1.11
N ASN A 133 23.04 -3.26 1.85
CA ASN A 133 22.10 -2.28 1.29
C ASN A 133 22.90 -1.12 0.69
N THR A 134 22.87 -0.96 -0.63
CA THR A 134 23.52 0.15 -1.33
C THR A 134 22.48 1.18 -1.76
N GLN A 135 22.92 2.42 -2.00
CA GLN A 135 22.04 3.52 -2.44
C GLN A 135 20.87 3.80 -1.48
N TYR A 136 21.14 3.76 -0.17
CA TYR A 136 20.16 4.15 0.83
C TYR A 136 19.81 5.64 0.69
N GLY A 137 18.53 5.95 0.56
CA GLY A 137 18.06 7.29 0.32
C GLY A 137 16.55 7.36 0.21
N GLN A 138 16.07 8.55 -0.16
CA GLN A 138 14.67 8.75 -0.50
C GLN A 138 14.46 8.40 -1.98
N HIS A 139 13.38 7.68 -2.25
CA HIS A 139 12.95 7.24 -3.56
C HIS A 139 11.47 7.59 -3.77
N GLN A 140 11.04 7.66 -5.02
CA GLN A 140 9.69 8.08 -5.35
C GLN A 140 9.06 7.25 -6.47
N ILE A 141 7.77 6.95 -6.31
CA ILE A 141 6.92 6.52 -7.41
C ILE A 141 6.09 7.74 -7.82
N ILE A 142 6.30 8.22 -9.04
CA ILE A 142 5.61 9.40 -9.57
C ILE A 142 4.65 8.95 -10.67
N LEU A 143 3.36 9.14 -10.43
CA LEU A 143 2.28 8.99 -11.42
C LEU A 143 1.77 10.38 -11.79
N GLU A 144 1.84 10.73 -13.07
CA GLU A 144 1.33 12.01 -13.60
C GLU A 144 0.39 11.76 -14.78
N GLY A 145 -0.84 12.26 -14.70
CA GLY A 145 -1.85 12.09 -15.75
C GLY A 145 -2.13 10.62 -16.10
N GLY A 146 -1.99 9.72 -15.13
CA GLY A 146 -2.19 8.28 -15.27
C GLY A 146 -0.99 7.51 -15.82
N ALA A 147 0.12 8.21 -16.12
CA ALA A 147 1.36 7.63 -16.62
C ALA A 147 2.47 7.63 -15.55
N LEU A 148 3.12 6.48 -15.37
CA LEU A 148 4.30 6.35 -14.51
C LEU A 148 5.47 7.12 -15.12
N GLN A 149 6.09 7.99 -14.33
CA GLN A 149 7.30 8.70 -14.70
C GLN A 149 8.54 7.84 -14.38
N PRO A 150 9.62 7.98 -15.15
CA PRO A 150 10.90 7.36 -14.79
C PRO A 150 11.48 8.01 -13.53
N ASP A 151 12.16 7.19 -12.73
CA ASP A 151 13.05 7.62 -11.64
C ASP A 151 14.32 8.30 -12.19
#